data_AF-A0A317KPY3-F1
#
_entry.id   AF-A0A317KPY3-F1
#
_cell.length_a   1.000
_cell.length_b   1.000
_cell.length_c   1.000
_cell.angle_alpha   90.00
_cell.angle_beta   90.00
_cell.angle_gamma   90.00
#
_symmetry.space_group_name_H-M   'P 1'
#
loop_
_entity.id
_entity.type
_entity.pdbx_description
1 polymer ?
#
loop_
_entity_poly.entity_id
_entity_poly.type
_entity_poly.pdbx_seq_one_letter_code
_entity_poly.pdbx_strand_id
1 'polypeptide(L)'
;MPALLGAAERHLRLGSPAELAAAVTRSHLDDGRCVGWYGPTAGWRVAVDAERVAAAVPPALAGRFGAADFWARWTRAECLCKLADVPMTAWWRRHGLVVPPGTGALWRTLSLGDLVVTVAFAPPPTAR
;
A
#
# COMPACT_ATOMS: atom_id res chain seq x y z
N MET A 1 15.15 -7.65 -4.33
CA MET A 1 14.00 -6.96 -3.71
C MET A 1 14.37 -5.88 -2.69
N PRO A 2 15.22 -6.11 -1.66
CA PRO A 2 15.51 -5.08 -0.64
C PRO A 2 16.05 -3.76 -1.21
N ALA A 3 16.98 -3.82 -2.18
CA ALA A 3 17.51 -2.62 -2.83
C ALA A 3 16.45 -1.83 -3.63
N LEU A 4 15.56 -2.53 -4.34
CA LEU A 4 14.45 -1.92 -5.08
C LEU A 4 13.47 -1.22 -4.11
N LEU A 5 13.16 -1.89 -3.01
CA LEU A 5 12.30 -1.36 -1.97
C LEU A 5 12.95 -0.15 -1.27
N GLY A 6 14.26 -0.20 -1.05
CA GLY A 6 15.06 0.90 -0.50
C GLY A 6 15.19 2.14 -1.40
N ALA A 7 14.82 2.02 -2.68
CA ALA A 7 14.78 3.13 -3.63
C ALA A 7 13.37 3.36 -4.21
N ALA A 8 12.33 2.87 -3.53
CA ALA A 8 10.95 2.84 -4.04
C ALA A 8 10.44 4.22 -4.52
N GLU A 9 10.82 5.30 -3.84
CA GLU A 9 10.46 6.67 -4.20
C GLU A 9 10.84 7.06 -5.64
N ARG A 10 11.90 6.48 -6.20
CA ARG A 10 12.35 6.76 -7.58
C ARG A 10 11.42 6.18 -8.65
N HIS A 11 10.55 5.27 -8.23
CA HIS A 11 9.63 4.54 -9.09
C HIS A 11 8.17 4.91 -8.87
N LEU A 12 7.91 5.81 -7.92
CA LEU A 12 6.57 6.35 -7.64
C LEU A 12 6.34 7.62 -8.45
N ARG A 13 5.13 7.76 -8.98
CA ARG A 13 4.66 8.99 -9.62
C ARG A 13 3.31 9.38 -9.05
N LEU A 14 3.09 10.68 -8.89
CA LEU A 14 1.83 11.29 -8.49
C LEU A 14 1.25 12.02 -9.70
N GLY A 15 -0.05 11.86 -9.95
CA GLY A 15 -0.75 12.52 -11.05
C GLY A 15 -2.23 12.18 -11.04
N SER A 16 -2.92 12.48 -12.12
CA SER A 16 -4.30 12.04 -12.36
C SER A 16 -4.35 10.56 -12.75
N PRO A 17 -5.50 9.87 -12.59
CA PRO A 17 -5.68 8.50 -13.04
C PRO A 17 -5.38 8.29 -14.54
N ALA A 18 -5.66 9.30 -15.36
CA ALA A 18 -5.41 9.27 -16.81
C ALA A 18 -3.90 9.33 -17.12
N GLU A 19 -3.16 10.25 -16.49
CA GLU A 19 -1.70 10.36 -16.66
C GLU A 19 -0.97 9.10 -16.22
N LEU A 20 -1.51 8.41 -15.22
CA LEU A 20 -0.91 7.21 -14.65
C LEU A 20 -1.41 5.90 -15.24
N ALA A 21 -2.13 5.92 -16.37
CA ALA A 21 -2.73 4.72 -16.97
C ALA A 21 -1.72 3.60 -17.28
N ALA A 22 -0.45 3.94 -17.53
CA ALA A 22 0.62 2.99 -17.82
C ALA A 22 1.34 2.45 -16.57
N ALA A 23 0.94 2.84 -15.36
CA ALA A 23 1.53 2.33 -14.13
C ALA A 23 1.21 0.83 -13.97
N VAL A 24 2.17 0.07 -13.43
CA VAL A 24 2.02 -1.37 -13.15
C VAL A 24 0.91 -1.62 -12.14
N THR A 25 0.80 -0.74 -11.14
CA THR A 25 -0.28 -0.72 -10.15
C THR A 25 -0.49 0.72 -9.67
N ARG A 26 -1.68 0.99 -9.14
CA ARG A 26 -2.14 2.33 -8.77
C ARG A 26 -2.88 2.32 -7.44
N SER A 27 -2.79 3.43 -6.71
CA SER A 27 -3.68 3.76 -5.59
C SER A 27 -4.35 5.10 -5.89
N HIS A 28 -5.66 5.18 -5.66
CA HIS A 28 -6.47 6.36 -5.92
C HIS A 28 -6.72 7.08 -4.60
N LEU A 29 -6.56 8.39 -4.60
CA LEU A 29 -6.78 9.26 -3.45
C LEU A 29 -8.19 9.85 -3.52
N ASP A 30 -8.71 10.24 -2.36
CA ASP A 30 -10.03 10.85 -2.20
C ASP A 30 -10.15 12.26 -2.81
N ASP A 31 -9.03 12.90 -3.14
CA ASP A 31 -8.95 14.21 -3.80
C ASP A 31 -8.78 14.12 -5.32
N GLY A 32 -8.93 12.93 -5.89
CA GLY A 32 -8.84 12.68 -7.33
C GLY A 32 -7.42 12.47 -7.86
N ARG A 33 -6.39 12.63 -7.04
CA ARG A 33 -5.01 12.23 -7.41
C ARG A 33 -4.85 10.71 -7.38
N CYS A 34 -3.75 10.25 -7.94
CA CYS A 34 -3.38 8.84 -8.01
C CYS A 34 -1.86 8.70 -7.81
N VAL A 35 -1.45 7.65 -7.11
CA VAL A 35 -0.05 7.22 -7.00
C VAL A 35 0.14 5.95 -7.83
N GLY A 36 1.12 5.97 -8.73
CA GLY A 36 1.44 4.86 -9.63
C GLY A 36 2.85 4.32 -9.44
N TRP A 37 3.01 3.01 -9.55
CA TRP A 37 4.30 2.33 -9.57
C TRP A 37 4.79 2.08 -11.00
N TYR A 38 6.02 2.50 -11.30
CA TYR A 38 6.70 2.35 -12.59
C TYR A 38 8.02 1.56 -12.51
N GLY A 39 8.32 0.99 -11.34
CA GLY A 39 9.54 0.21 -11.15
C GLY A 39 9.40 -1.23 -11.64
N PRO A 40 10.51 -1.96 -11.75
CA PRO A 40 10.49 -3.37 -12.11
C PRO A 40 9.74 -4.20 -11.05
N THR A 41 9.16 -5.32 -11.47
CA THR A 41 8.52 -6.29 -10.56
C THR A 41 9.43 -7.48 -10.26
N ALA A 42 10.41 -7.76 -11.12
CA ALA A 42 11.39 -8.85 -10.97
C ALA A 42 10.74 -10.23 -10.68
N GLY A 43 9.58 -10.52 -11.30
CA GLY A 43 8.83 -11.77 -11.11
C GLY A 43 8.00 -11.82 -9.82
N TRP A 44 8.02 -10.77 -9.01
CA TRP A 44 7.17 -10.62 -7.83
C TRP A 44 5.88 -9.89 -8.18
N ARG A 45 4.86 -10.05 -7.35
CA ARG A 45 3.66 -9.21 -7.40
C ARG A 45 3.95 -7.93 -6.62
N VAL A 46 3.40 -6.81 -7.09
CA VAL A 46 3.58 -5.49 -6.46
C VAL A 46 2.23 -4.84 -6.19
N ALA A 47 2.12 -4.18 -5.05
CA ALA A 47 1.00 -3.32 -4.70
C ALA A 47 1.51 -1.98 -4.19
N VAL A 48 0.75 -0.93 -4.47
CA VAL A 48 0.91 0.37 -3.83
C VAL A 48 -0.39 0.79 -3.18
N ASP A 49 -0.26 1.49 -2.06
CA ASP A 49 -1.36 2.19 -1.43
C ASP A 49 -0.90 3.51 -0.83
N ALA A 50 -1.75 4.52 -0.93
CA ALA A 50 -1.43 5.88 -0.53
C ALA A 50 -2.62 6.54 0.15
N GLU A 51 -2.34 7.32 1.19
CA GLU A 51 -3.34 8.10 1.92
C GLU A 51 -2.78 9.49 2.22
N ARG A 52 -3.64 10.51 2.24
CA ARG A 52 -3.23 11.86 2.65
C ARG A 52 -2.93 11.88 4.14
N VAL A 53 -1.78 12.43 4.52
CA VAL A 53 -1.39 12.54 5.94
C VAL A 53 -2.41 13.34 6.75
N ALA A 54 -2.99 14.37 6.13
CA ALA A 54 -4.01 15.23 6.74
C ALA A 54 -5.44 14.67 6.68
N ALA A 55 -5.66 13.48 6.11
CA ALA A 55 -6.99 12.87 6.10
C ALA A 55 -7.42 12.53 7.53
N ALA A 56 -8.68 12.85 7.84
CA ALA A 56 -9.25 12.53 9.14
C ALA A 56 -9.44 11.01 9.27
N VAL A 57 -8.89 10.42 10.34
CA VAL A 57 -9.14 9.00 10.64
C VAL A 57 -10.61 8.87 11.06
N PRO A 58 -11.42 7.99 10.42
CA PRO A 58 -12.81 7.81 10.79
C PRO A 58 -12.93 7.42 12.28
N PRO A 59 -13.81 8.06 13.08
CA PRO A 59 -13.86 7.85 14.54
C PRO A 59 -14.03 6.38 14.96
N ALA A 60 -14.84 5.60 14.23
CA ALA A 60 -15.02 4.18 14.50
C ALA A 60 -13.71 3.38 14.31
N LEU A 61 -12.89 3.75 13.33
CA LEU A 61 -11.60 3.12 13.06
C LEU A 61 -10.54 3.59 14.05
N ALA A 62 -10.55 4.87 14.41
CA ALA A 62 -9.70 5.43 15.45
C ALA A 62 -9.98 4.75 16.81
N GLY A 63 -11.26 4.56 17.18
CA GLY A 63 -11.64 3.87 18.41
C GLY A 63 -11.22 2.40 18.43
N ARG A 64 -11.22 1.74 17.26
CA ARG A 64 -10.85 0.32 17.13
C ARG A 64 -9.35 0.08 17.06
N PHE A 65 -8.62 0.93 16.35
CA PHE A 65 -7.21 0.68 15.99
C PHE A 65 -6.25 1.73 16.53
N GLY A 66 -6.73 2.79 17.19
CA GLY A 66 -5.95 3.95 17.59
C GLY A 66 -5.60 4.86 16.41
N ALA A 67 -5.38 6.15 16.67
CA ALA A 67 -5.05 7.14 15.65
C ALA A 67 -3.55 7.26 15.33
N ALA A 68 -2.68 6.84 16.24
CA ALA A 68 -1.23 6.91 16.05
C ALA A 68 -0.79 6.11 14.81
N ASP A 69 -0.05 6.76 13.92
CA ASP A 69 0.45 6.19 12.65
C ASP A 69 -0.63 5.44 11.85
N PHE A 70 -1.90 5.84 11.96
CA PHE A 70 -3.02 5.08 11.42
C PHE A 70 -2.85 4.85 9.92
N TRP A 71 -2.58 5.90 9.15
CA TRP A 71 -2.46 5.81 7.70
C TRP A 71 -1.25 4.99 7.24
N ALA A 72 -0.16 4.98 8.01
CA ALA A 72 0.99 4.12 7.74
C ALA A 72 0.66 2.62 7.94
N ARG A 73 -0.14 2.31 8.96
CA ARG A 73 -0.62 0.94 9.21
C ARG A 73 -1.72 0.53 8.22
N TRP A 74 -2.59 1.46 7.86
CA TRP A 74 -3.67 1.29 6.89
C TRP A 74 -3.13 0.94 5.51
N THR A 75 -2.30 1.81 4.92
CA THR A 75 -1.74 1.61 3.57
C THR A 75 -0.96 0.31 3.45
N ARG A 76 -0.28 -0.09 4.54
CA ARG A 76 0.40 -1.38 4.62
C ARG A 76 -0.57 -2.55 4.59
N ALA A 77 -1.63 -2.51 5.40
CA ALA A 77 -2.64 -3.55 5.42
C ALA A 77 -3.37 -3.65 4.06
N GLU A 78 -3.73 -2.53 3.45
CA GLU A 78 -4.32 -2.45 2.10
C GLU A 78 -3.41 -3.07 1.04
N CYS A 79 -2.12 -2.75 1.06
CA CYS A 79 -1.15 -3.39 0.17
C CYS A 79 -1.13 -4.93 0.33
N LEU A 80 -1.19 -5.44 1.56
CA LEU A 80 -1.22 -6.88 1.80
C LEU A 80 -2.56 -7.51 1.38
N CYS A 81 -3.67 -6.80 1.56
CA CYS A 81 -4.99 -7.18 1.07
C CYS A 81 -4.99 -7.35 -0.45
N LYS A 82 -4.47 -6.35 -1.17
CA LYS A 82 -4.30 -6.38 -2.64
C LYS A 82 -3.43 -7.55 -3.09
N LEU A 83 -2.33 -7.82 -2.39
CA LEU A 83 -1.43 -8.94 -2.71
C LEU A 83 -2.03 -10.31 -2.33
N ALA A 84 -2.91 -10.39 -1.34
CA ALA A 84 -3.57 -11.62 -0.93
C ALA A 84 -4.90 -11.88 -1.66
N ASP A 85 -5.39 -10.90 -2.43
CA ASP A 85 -6.75 -10.89 -3.00
C ASP A 85 -7.84 -11.06 -1.93
N VAL A 86 -7.71 -10.30 -0.84
CA VAL A 86 -8.64 -10.33 0.30
C VAL A 86 -9.20 -8.94 0.54
N PRO A 87 -10.53 -8.77 0.71
CA PRO A 87 -11.08 -7.47 1.06
C PRO A 87 -10.53 -6.95 2.39
N MET A 88 -10.23 -5.65 2.46
CA MET A 88 -9.75 -4.99 3.68
C MET A 88 -10.67 -5.24 4.89
N THR A 89 -11.98 -5.33 4.64
CA THR A 89 -12.97 -5.62 5.68
C THR A 89 -12.90 -7.03 6.25
N ALA A 90 -12.45 -8.01 5.47
CA ALA A 90 -12.19 -9.37 5.94
C ALA A 90 -10.84 -9.42 6.67
N TRP A 91 -9.82 -8.75 6.12
CA TRP A 91 -8.47 -8.71 6.69
C TRP A 91 -8.46 -8.14 8.11
N TRP A 92 -8.97 -6.91 8.30
CA TRP A 92 -8.87 -6.22 9.59
C TRP A 92 -9.72 -6.84 10.72
N ARG A 93 -10.68 -7.72 10.38
CA ARG A 93 -11.48 -8.48 11.34
C ARG A 93 -10.66 -9.62 11.92
N ARG A 94 -9.76 -10.20 11.12
CA ARG A 94 -8.89 -11.31 11.49
C ARG A 94 -7.53 -10.84 12.03
N HIS A 95 -6.97 -9.79 11.46
CA HIS A 95 -5.58 -9.38 11.66
C HIS A 95 -5.41 -7.94 12.20
N GLY A 96 -6.50 -7.18 12.30
CA GLY A 96 -6.40 -5.73 12.53
C GLY A 96 -5.61 -5.04 11.41
N LEU A 97 -4.83 -4.01 11.77
CA LEU A 97 -3.90 -3.34 10.85
C LEU A 97 -2.46 -3.90 10.98
N VAL A 98 -2.31 -5.11 11.50
CA VAL A 98 -1.00 -5.75 11.70
C VAL A 98 -0.65 -6.59 10.47
N VAL A 99 0.64 -6.80 10.24
CA VAL A 99 1.14 -7.76 9.24
C VAL A 99 1.23 -9.14 9.88
N PRO A 100 0.46 -10.15 9.40
CA PRO A 100 0.58 -11.51 9.89
C PRO A 100 1.99 -12.06 9.62
N PRO A 101 2.54 -12.89 10.52
CA PRO A 101 3.78 -13.61 10.24
C PRO A 101 3.59 -14.56 9.05
N GLY A 102 4.67 -14.85 8.32
CA GLY A 102 4.67 -15.86 7.25
C GLY A 102 4.08 -15.43 5.91
N THR A 103 3.75 -14.15 5.70
CA THR A 103 3.27 -13.65 4.39
C THR A 103 4.32 -13.72 3.29
N GLY A 104 5.61 -13.71 3.65
CA GLY A 104 6.73 -13.56 2.72
C GLY A 104 6.77 -12.20 2.01
N ALA A 105 5.85 -11.30 2.35
CA ALA A 105 5.76 -9.98 1.75
C ALA A 105 6.84 -9.06 2.31
N LEU A 106 7.40 -8.23 1.44
CA LEU A 106 8.33 -7.16 1.78
C LEU A 106 7.65 -5.83 1.51
N TRP A 107 7.73 -4.87 2.43
CA TRP A 107 7.10 -3.57 2.25
C TRP A 107 7.95 -2.45 2.83
N ARG A 108 7.73 -1.24 2.30
CA ARG A 108 8.26 0.01 2.84
C ARG A 108 7.16 1.03 2.81
N THR A 109 6.94 1.66 3.96
CA THR A 109 6.09 2.84 4.09
C THR A 109 6.99 4.07 4.08
N LEU A 110 6.66 5.08 3.28
CA LEU A 110 7.43 6.31 3.14
C LEU A 110 6.50 7.52 2.99
N SER A 111 7.03 8.70 3.26
CA SER A 111 6.35 9.96 2.98
C SER A 111 6.69 10.44 1.58
N LEU A 112 5.67 10.85 0.82
CA LEU A 112 5.82 11.47 -0.49
C LEU A 112 4.97 12.74 -0.53
N GLY A 113 5.60 13.89 -0.25
CA GLY A 113 4.87 15.15 -0.08
C GLY A 113 3.88 15.06 1.08
N ASP A 114 2.61 15.30 0.79
CA ASP A 114 1.49 15.23 1.74
C ASP A 114 0.89 13.82 1.89
N LEU A 115 1.52 12.80 1.30
CA LEU A 115 1.04 11.42 1.30
C LEU A 115 1.91 10.53 2.18
N VAL A 116 1.27 9.56 2.82
CA VAL A 116 1.93 8.33 3.26
C VAL A 116 1.67 7.25 2.23
N VAL A 117 2.73 6.62 1.75
CA VAL A 117 2.67 5.61 0.68
C VAL A 117 3.33 4.34 1.18
N THR A 118 2.65 3.21 1.02
CA THR A 118 3.27 1.89 1.15
C THR A 118 3.47 1.28 -0.22
N VAL A 119 4.67 0.77 -0.48
CA VAL A 119 4.96 -0.14 -1.59
C VAL A 119 5.23 -1.51 -0.99
N ALA A 120 4.54 -2.52 -1.50
CA ALA A 120 4.71 -3.89 -1.05
C ALA A 120 4.92 -4.85 -2.22
N PHE A 121 5.70 -5.88 -1.97
CA PHE A 121 5.94 -6.98 -2.88
C PHE A 121 5.65 -8.30 -2.20
N ALA A 122 5.06 -9.24 -2.94
CA ALA A 122 4.92 -10.62 -2.51
C ALA A 122 5.50 -11.56 -3.57
N PRO A 123 6.05 -12.72 -3.17
CA PRO A 123 6.45 -13.73 -4.13
C PRO A 123 5.26 -14.13 -5.02
N PRO A 124 5.54 -14.66 -6.22
CA PRO A 124 4.49 -15.27 -7.02
C PRO A 124 3.80 -16.38 -6.21
N PRO A 125 2.51 -16.66 -6.46
CA PRO A 125 1.86 -17.81 -5.84
C PRO A 125 2.70 -19.06 -6.13
N THR A 126 3.00 -19.86 -5.12
CA THR A 126 3.56 -21.20 -5.35
C THR A 126 2.56 -21.98 -6.18
N ALA A 127 2.99 -22.48 -7.35
CA ALA A 127 2.19 -23.41 -8.14
C ALA A 127 1.79 -24.57 -7.20
N ARG A 128 0.48 -24.81 -7.10
CA ARG A 128 -0.06 -25.96 -6.38
C ARG A 128 0.14 -27.22 -7.20
#